data_AF-A0A818ZUW7-F1
#
_entry.id   AF-A0A818ZUW7-F1
#
_cell.length_a   1.000
_cell.length_b   1.000
_cell.length_c   1.000
_cell.angle_alpha   90.00
_cell.angle_beta   90.00
_cell.angle_gamma   90.00
#
_symmetry.space_group_name_H-M   'P 1'
#
loop_
_entity.id
_entity.type
_entity.pdbx_description
1 polymer ?
#
loop_
_entity_poly.entity_id
_entity_poly.type
_entity_poly.pdbx_seq_one_letter_code
_entity_poly.pdbx_strand_id
1 'polypeptide(L)'
;ENAQKELAGAALSPEKPILMGETGAYTGFFSNASIAALAIKKVIIDSFDYGFIGWSIWTWDSIDQQPRFWTLTEQNNTINNVLAPSVWPIGKLAKKLPIKF
;
A
#
# COMPACT_ATOMS: atom_id res chain seq x y z
N GLU A 1 -4.04 25.62 -21.10
CA GLU A 1 -2.83 25.72 -20.25
C GLU A 1 -1.84 24.61 -20.58
N ASN A 2 -0.57 24.79 -20.19
CA ASN A 2 0.51 23.83 -20.43
C ASN A 2 0.65 22.94 -19.18
N ALA A 3 0.28 21.65 -19.25
CA ALA A 3 0.24 20.72 -18.12
C ALA A 3 1.56 20.67 -17.31
N GLN A 4 2.69 20.95 -17.96
CA GLN A 4 4.00 21.07 -17.29
C GLN A 4 4.05 22.18 -16.21
N LYS A 5 3.33 23.29 -16.37
CA LYS A 5 3.29 24.37 -15.36
C LYS A 5 2.47 23.99 -14.14
N GLU A 6 1.39 23.22 -14.30
CA GLU A 6 0.59 22.75 -13.17
C GLU A 6 1.34 21.68 -12.36
N LEU A 7 2.12 20.83 -13.05
CA LEU A 7 2.97 19.84 -12.41
C LEU A 7 4.19 20.42 -11.69
N ALA A 8 4.61 21.66 -12.02
CA ALA A 8 5.74 22.30 -11.33
C ALA A 8 5.47 22.56 -9.84
N GLY A 9 4.20 22.82 -9.46
CA GLY A 9 3.77 22.90 -8.06
C GLY A 9 3.44 21.53 -7.43
N ALA A 10 3.21 20.51 -8.26
CA ALA A 10 2.98 19.13 -7.84
C ALA A 10 4.26 18.28 -7.84
N ALA A 11 5.41 18.86 -8.21
CA ALA A 11 6.70 18.19 -8.12
C ALA A 11 6.91 17.77 -6.66
N LEU A 12 7.03 16.46 -6.43
CA LEU A 12 7.27 15.92 -5.10
C LEU A 12 8.57 16.51 -4.58
N SER A 13 8.48 17.33 -3.53
CA SER A 13 9.68 17.78 -2.84
C SER A 13 10.40 16.54 -2.32
N PRO A 14 11.70 16.36 -2.61
CA PRO A 14 12.47 15.24 -2.09
C PRO A 14 12.59 15.26 -0.55
N GLU A 15 12.22 16.37 0.08
CA GLU A 15 12.23 16.54 1.54
C GLU A 15 10.92 16.09 2.20
N LYS A 16 9.85 15.87 1.42
CA LYS A 16 8.54 15.47 1.96
C LYS A 16 8.37 13.95 1.88
N PRO A 17 7.92 13.30 2.95
CA PRO A 17 7.45 11.91 2.91
C PRO A 17 6.51 11.61 1.75
N ILE A 18 6.77 10.51 1.04
CA ILE A 18 5.87 9.98 0.01
C ILE A 18 5.02 8.88 0.66
N LEU A 19 3.70 9.05 0.59
CA LEU A 19 2.71 8.09 1.09
C LEU A 19 1.90 7.51 -0.08
N MET A 20 1.76 6.18 -0.12
CA MET A 20 0.85 5.52 -1.04
C MET A 20 -0.57 5.60 -0.46
N GLY A 21 -1.31 6.64 -0.86
CA GLY A 21 -2.60 6.99 -0.27
C GLY A 21 -3.67 5.90 -0.39
N GLU A 22 -3.59 5.05 -1.41
CA GLU A 22 -4.46 3.89 -1.61
C GLU A 22 -3.67 2.77 -2.28
N THR A 23 -3.78 1.56 -1.74
CA THR A 23 -3.29 0.32 -2.37
C THR A 23 -4.21 -0.84 -2.04
N GLY A 24 -4.36 -1.77 -2.96
CA GLY A 24 -5.36 -2.84 -2.84
C GLY A 24 -5.31 -3.78 -4.02
N ALA A 25 -6.26 -4.70 -4.05
CA ALA A 25 -6.34 -5.73 -5.09
C ALA A 25 -7.79 -5.88 -5.56
N TYR A 26 -7.98 -5.93 -6.88
CA TYR A 26 -9.31 -6.23 -7.41
C TYR A 26 -9.64 -7.71 -7.28
N THR A 27 -10.86 -8.04 -6.86
CA THR A 27 -11.34 -9.43 -6.76
C THR A 27 -11.30 -10.18 -8.09
N GLY A 28 -11.54 -9.49 -9.20
CA GLY A 28 -11.52 -10.08 -10.54
C GLY A 28 -10.14 -10.56 -11.03
N PHE A 29 -9.04 -10.09 -10.42
CA PHE A 29 -7.68 -10.49 -10.82
C PHE A 29 -7.07 -11.59 -9.93
N PHE A 30 -7.67 -11.88 -8.78
CA PHE A 30 -7.10 -12.82 -7.82
C PHE A 30 -8.17 -13.80 -7.33
N SER A 31 -7.87 -15.10 -7.42
CA SER A 31 -8.84 -16.15 -7.11
C SER A 31 -9.21 -16.25 -5.62
N ASN A 32 -8.43 -15.64 -4.71
CA ASN A 32 -8.72 -15.58 -3.28
C ASN A 32 -7.94 -14.45 -2.58
N ALA A 33 -8.34 -14.14 -1.34
CA ALA A 33 -7.74 -13.08 -0.53
C ALA A 33 -6.27 -13.37 -0.17
N SER A 34 -5.84 -14.63 -0.09
CA SER A 34 -4.44 -14.98 0.23
C SER A 34 -3.49 -14.56 -0.88
N ILE A 35 -3.84 -14.83 -2.15
CA ILE A 35 -3.03 -14.42 -3.31
C ILE A 35 -3.05 -12.91 -3.45
N ALA A 36 -4.22 -12.28 -3.28
CA ALA A 36 -4.34 -10.82 -3.26
C ALA A 36 -3.45 -10.18 -2.19
N ALA A 37 -3.43 -10.73 -0.97
CA ALA A 37 -2.58 -10.25 0.12
C ALA A 37 -1.09 -10.31 -0.22
N LEU A 38 -0.63 -11.39 -0.86
CA LEU A 38 0.77 -11.52 -1.30
C LEU A 38 1.12 -10.52 -2.41
N ALA A 39 0.20 -10.25 -3.34
CA ALA A 39 0.38 -9.25 -4.38
C ALA A 39 0.48 -7.83 -3.80
N ILE A 40 -0.43 -7.46 -2.89
CA ILE A 40 -0.40 -6.17 -2.19
C ILE A 40 0.89 -6.03 -1.38
N LYS A 41 1.28 -7.09 -0.65
CA LYS A 41 2.54 -7.16 0.09
C LYS A 41 3.74 -6.87 -0.79
N LYS A 42 3.78 -7.45 -1.98
CA LYS A 42 4.86 -7.22 -2.95
C LYS A 42 4.91 -5.75 -3.38
N VAL A 43 3.76 -5.14 -3.72
CA VAL A 43 3.70 -3.70 -4.09
C VAL A 43 4.24 -2.82 -2.97
N ILE A 44 3.87 -3.09 -1.72
CA ILE A 44 4.37 -2.35 -0.56
C ILE A 44 5.90 -2.49 -0.43
N ILE A 45 6.43 -3.71 -0.55
CA ILE A 45 7.88 -3.95 -0.44
C ILE A 45 8.63 -3.27 -1.58
N ASP A 46 8.18 -3.41 -2.81
CA ASP A 46 8.84 -2.81 -3.97
C ASP A 46 8.75 -1.27 -3.91
N SER A 47 7.73 -0.70 -3.27
CA SER A 47 7.56 0.76 -3.16
C SER A 47 8.68 1.46 -2.38
N PHE A 48 9.41 0.73 -1.52
CA PHE A 48 10.56 1.29 -0.82
C PHE A 48 11.65 1.77 -1.80
N ASP A 49 11.85 1.08 -2.92
CA ASP A 49 12.83 1.46 -3.94
C ASP A 49 12.44 2.76 -4.67
N TYR A 50 11.19 3.20 -4.53
CA TYR A 50 10.65 4.45 -5.07
C TYR A 50 10.51 5.56 -4.03
N GLY A 51 11.01 5.35 -2.80
CA GLY A 51 11.01 6.36 -1.74
C GLY A 51 9.69 6.48 -0.97
N PHE A 52 8.75 5.54 -1.14
CA PHE A 52 7.57 5.48 -0.28
C PHE A 52 7.96 5.09 1.14
N ILE A 53 7.41 5.80 2.12
CA ILE A 53 7.67 5.52 3.54
C ILE A 53 6.42 5.06 4.29
N GLY A 54 5.28 4.96 3.61
CA GLY A 54 4.03 4.47 4.16
C GLY A 54 2.97 4.21 3.09
N TRP A 55 1.89 3.54 3.50
CA TRP A 55 0.80 3.13 2.63
C TRP A 55 -0.52 3.05 3.41
N SER A 56 -1.63 3.14 2.70
CA SER A 56 -2.98 2.86 3.22
C SER A 56 -3.67 1.83 2.33
N ILE A 57 -4.39 0.90 2.96
CA ILE A 57 -5.10 -0.16 2.24
C ILE A 57 -6.51 0.30 1.90
N TRP A 58 -6.85 0.23 0.62
CA TRP A 58 -8.23 0.32 0.15
C TRP A 58 -8.76 -1.11 -0.05
N THR A 59 -9.65 -1.64 0.80
CA THR A 59 -10.34 -0.95 1.90
C THR A 59 -10.47 -1.81 3.16
N TRP A 60 -10.81 -1.20 4.30
CA TRP A 60 -10.88 -1.86 5.61
C TRP A 60 -12.04 -2.86 5.66
N ASP A 61 -13.25 -2.34 5.64
CA ASP A 61 -14.51 -3.06 5.53
C ASP A 61 -15.43 -2.24 4.60
N SER A 62 -16.01 -2.88 3.58
CA SER A 62 -17.00 -2.16 2.78
C SER A 62 -18.10 -3.10 2.32
N ILE A 63 -19.29 -2.82 2.82
CA ILE A 63 -20.55 -3.48 2.41
C ILE A 63 -21.09 -2.80 1.14
N ASP A 64 -20.76 -1.51 0.94
CA ASP A 64 -21.33 -0.64 -0.11
C ASP A 64 -20.43 -0.45 -1.34
N GLN A 65 -19.16 -0.86 -1.27
CA GLN A 65 -18.36 -0.93 -2.48
C GLN A 65 -18.69 -2.25 -3.15
N GLN A 66 -19.31 -2.16 -4.34
CA GLN A 66 -19.43 -3.28 -5.27
C GLN A 66 -18.18 -4.17 -5.17
N PRO A 67 -18.32 -5.51 -5.11
CA PRO A 67 -17.31 -6.50 -4.66
C PRO A 67 -16.11 -6.61 -5.60
N ARG A 68 -15.55 -5.47 -5.99
CA ARG A 68 -14.50 -5.24 -6.96
C ARG A 68 -13.16 -5.28 -6.27
N PHE A 69 -13.08 -5.01 -4.97
CA PHE A 69 -11.84 -4.98 -4.19
C PHE A 69 -11.91 -5.99 -3.06
N TRP A 70 -10.78 -6.64 -2.79
CA TRP A 70 -10.61 -7.40 -1.56
C TRP A 70 -10.50 -6.45 -0.38
N THR A 71 -11.28 -6.69 0.67
CA THR A 71 -11.22 -5.92 1.92
C THR A 71 -10.25 -6.56 2.93
N LEU A 72 -9.80 -5.77 3.91
CA LEU A 72 -8.93 -6.27 4.98
C LEU A 72 -9.62 -7.28 5.90
N THR A 73 -10.93 -7.15 6.07
CA THR A 73 -11.74 -7.96 6.99
C THR A 73 -12.33 -9.23 6.34
N GLU A 74 -12.32 -9.31 5.01
CA GLU A 74 -12.81 -10.47 4.27
C GLU A 74 -12.07 -11.78 4.57
N GLN A 75 -12.78 -12.89 4.34
CA GLN A 75 -12.27 -14.25 4.49
C GLN A 75 -11.53 -14.43 5.82
N ASN A 76 -12.19 -14.07 6.93
CA ASN A 76 -11.61 -14.15 8.28
C ASN A 76 -10.33 -13.30 8.43
N ASN A 77 -10.41 -12.02 8.02
CA ASN A 77 -9.31 -11.06 8.12
C ASN A 77 -8.02 -11.51 7.38
N THR A 78 -8.14 -12.28 6.29
CA THR A 78 -6.99 -12.92 5.64
C THR A 78 -5.93 -11.90 5.23
N ILE A 79 -6.33 -10.79 4.59
CA ILE A 79 -5.37 -9.76 4.16
C ILE A 79 -4.79 -9.04 5.36
N ASN A 80 -5.60 -8.67 6.35
CA ASN A 80 -5.12 -8.05 7.58
C ASN A 80 -4.08 -8.92 8.30
N ASN A 81 -4.32 -10.23 8.41
CA ASN A 81 -3.38 -11.18 9.04
C ASN A 81 -2.04 -11.31 8.28
N VAL A 82 -2.00 -10.95 6.99
CA VAL A 82 -0.78 -10.95 6.19
C VAL A 82 -0.07 -9.60 6.23
N LEU A 83 -0.80 -8.49 6.26
CA LEU A 83 -0.25 -7.13 6.15
C LEU A 83 -0.06 -6.42 7.50
N ALA A 84 -0.60 -6.96 8.59
CA ALA A 84 -0.54 -6.30 9.89
C ALA A 84 0.92 -6.06 10.36
N PRO A 85 1.21 -4.89 10.98
CA PRO A 85 2.53 -4.61 11.54
C PRO A 85 3.01 -5.65 12.56
N SER A 86 2.10 -6.32 13.25
CA SER A 86 2.42 -7.37 14.24
C SER A 86 3.07 -8.61 13.62
N VAL A 87 2.78 -8.92 12.35
CA VAL A 87 3.32 -10.07 11.63
C VAL A 87 4.45 -9.70 10.67
N TRP A 88 4.67 -8.40 10.42
CA TRP A 88 5.75 -7.90 9.59
C TRP A 88 6.87 -7.29 10.43
N PRO A 89 8.12 -7.78 10.30
CA PRO A 89 9.26 -7.15 10.94
C PRO A 89 9.76 -5.92 10.15
N ILE A 90 8.89 -5.00 9.74
CA ILE A 90 9.30 -3.75 9.05
C ILE A 90 10.28 -2.98 9.92
N GLY A 91 10.06 -2.96 11.24
CA GLY A 91 10.96 -2.32 12.20
C GLY A 91 12.38 -2.90 12.26
N LYS A 92 12.61 -4.13 11.75
CA LYS A 92 13.95 -4.73 11.65
C LYS A 92 14.62 -4.46 10.31
N LEU A 93 13.85 -4.28 9.23
CA LEU A 93 14.35 -3.94 7.89
C LEU A 93 14.65 -2.43 7.76
N ALA A 94 13.84 -1.57 8.41
CA ALA A 94 14.06 -0.11 8.43
C ALA A 94 15.38 0.31 9.08
N LYS A 95 15.95 -0.50 9.99
CA LYS A 95 17.29 -0.24 10.57
C LYS A 95 18.45 -0.33 9.57
N LYS A 96 18.21 -0.82 8.34
CA LYS A 96 19.20 -0.85 7.26
C LYS A 96 19.01 0.25 6.21
N LEU A 97 17.93 1.03 6.29
CA LEU A 97 17.76 2.18 5.41
C LEU A 97 18.57 3.36 5.97
N PRO A 98 19.23 4.17 5.12
CA PRO A 98 20.19 5.20 5.56
C PRO A 98 19.54 6.40 6.26
N ILE A 99 18.24 6.34 6.57
CA ILE A 99 17.50 7.43 7.18
C ILE A 99 17.48 7.19 8.69
N LYS A 100 18.32 7.93 9.41
CA LYS A 100 18.23 8.08 10.86
C LYS A 100 17.10 9.07 11.18
N PHE A 101 16.19 8.67 12.07
CA PHE A 101 15.28 9.61 12.74
C PHE A 101 16.05 10.50 13.72
#